data_AF-A0A962E271-F1
#
_entry.id   AF-A0A962E271-F1
#
_cell.length_a   1.000
_cell.length_b   1.000
_cell.length_c   1.000
_cell.angle_alpha   90.00
_cell.angle_beta   90.00
_cell.angle_gamma   90.00
#
_symmetry.space_group_name_H-M   'P 1'
#
loop_
_entity.id
_entity.type
_entity.pdbx_description
1 polymer ?
#
loop_
_entity_poly.entity_id
_entity_poly.type
_entity_poly.pdbx_seq_one_letter_code
_entity_poly.pdbx_strand_id
1 'polypeptide(L)'
;MLDNGLDWLSGGMTAAAWWQILLYLLISAQITIFGVTLYLHRSQAHRAVDFHPLIAHFFRFWIWLTTAMVTKEWVAIHRKHHAKCETAEDPHSPVAHGISTVVVHGVTLYQQCLNDREMIDQYGLNCPNDWIERNLY
;
A
#
# COMPACT_ATOMS: atom_id res chain seq x y z
N MET A 1 20.42 38.25 2.79
CA MET A 1 18.97 37.91 2.79
C MET A 1 18.63 36.85 1.75
N LEU A 2 19.26 36.84 0.57
CA LEU A 2 19.12 35.75 -0.42
C LEU A 2 19.74 34.43 0.06
N ASP A 3 20.79 34.50 0.89
CA ASP A 3 21.53 33.32 1.36
C ASP A 3 20.67 32.37 2.20
N ASN A 4 19.88 32.92 3.14
CA ASN A 4 18.97 32.12 3.98
C ASN A 4 17.89 31.37 3.17
N GLY A 5 17.48 31.92 2.01
CA GLY A 5 16.50 31.29 1.14
C GLY A 5 17.09 30.12 0.36
N LEU A 6 18.31 30.29 -0.17
CA LEU A 6 19.03 29.25 -0.91
C LEU A 6 19.47 28.10 0.00
N ASP A 7 19.89 28.41 1.23
CA ASP A 7 20.24 27.40 2.23
C ASP A 7 19.03 26.56 2.63
N TRP A 8 17.86 27.18 2.79
CA TRP A 8 16.62 26.45 3.07
C TRP A 8 16.15 25.61 1.87
N LEU A 9 16.25 26.12 0.64
CA LEU A 9 15.87 25.36 -0.57
C LEU A 9 16.77 24.12 -0.80
N SER A 10 18.05 24.22 -0.44
CA SER A 10 19.00 23.11 -0.59
C SER A 10 18.95 22.11 0.57
N GLY A 11 18.80 22.58 1.81
CA GLY A 11 18.80 21.73 3.01
C GLY A 11 17.42 21.28 3.48
N GLY A 12 16.35 21.94 3.03
CA GLY A 12 15.00 21.75 3.56
C GLY A 12 14.89 22.09 5.04
N MET A 13 13.82 21.63 5.69
CA MET A 13 13.57 21.91 7.10
C MET A 13 14.60 21.29 8.05
N THR A 14 15.23 20.18 7.67
CA THR A 14 16.11 19.42 8.55
C THR A 14 17.60 19.66 8.26
N ALA A 15 17.95 20.33 7.17
CA ALA A 15 19.32 20.45 6.67
C ALA A 15 20.05 19.09 6.63
N ALA A 16 19.32 18.02 6.27
CA ALA A 16 19.84 16.66 6.37
C ALA A 16 20.94 16.41 5.34
N ALA A 17 22.03 15.77 5.77
CA ALA A 17 23.06 15.32 4.87
C ALA A 17 22.51 14.23 3.92
N TRP A 18 23.06 14.13 2.71
CA TRP A 18 22.60 13.19 1.69
C TRP A 18 22.53 11.73 2.18
N TRP A 19 23.45 11.32 3.05
CA TRP A 19 23.48 9.96 3.60
C TRP A 19 22.35 9.71 4.61
N GLN A 20 21.90 10.75 5.33
CA GLN A 20 20.74 10.65 6.23
C GLN A 20 19.46 10.47 5.43
N ILE A 21 19.33 11.17 4.30
CA ILE A 21 18.22 11.01 3.36
C ILE A 21 18.23 9.59 2.78
N LEU A 22 19.39 9.08 2.37
CA LEU A 22 19.54 7.71 1.87
C LEU A 22 19.16 6.68 2.94
N LEU A 23 19.63 6.85 4.18
CA LEU A 23 19.30 5.94 5.29
C LEU A 23 17.79 5.94 5.58
N TYR A 24 17.17 7.13 5.63
CA TYR A 24 15.72 7.27 5.78
C TYR A 24 14.97 6.56 4.65
N LEU A 25 15.40 6.74 3.40
CA LEU A 25 14.81 6.08 2.24
C LEU A 25 14.87 4.55 2.38
N LEU A 26 16.03 4.00 2.72
CA LEU A 26 16.22 2.55 2.86
C LEU A 26 15.39 1.97 4.00
N ILE A 27 15.35 2.62 5.16
CA ILE A 27 14.54 2.18 6.29
C ILE A 27 13.05 2.24 5.92
N SER A 28 12.60 3.35 5.33
CA SER A 28 11.20 3.52 4.95
C SER A 28 10.78 2.50 3.91
N ALA A 29 11.60 2.28 2.88
CA ALA A 29 11.36 1.26 1.86
C ALA A 29 11.27 -0.14 2.47
N GLN A 30 12.16 -0.48 3.41
CA GLN A 30 12.15 -1.78 4.06
C GLN A 30 10.89 -1.99 4.92
N ILE A 31 10.45 -0.98 5.67
CA ILE A 31 9.22 -1.06 6.45
C ILE A 31 8.01 -1.21 5.52
N THR A 32 7.95 -0.47 4.41
CA THR A 32 6.88 -0.61 3.41
C THR A 32 6.87 -2.00 2.78
N ILE A 33 8.04 -2.55 2.42
CA ILE A 33 8.16 -3.91 1.89
C ILE A 33 7.64 -4.92 2.92
N PHE A 34 7.96 -4.78 4.20
CA PHE A 34 7.40 -5.64 5.25
C PHE A 34 5.89 -5.45 5.43
N GLY A 35 5.39 -4.21 5.37
CA GLY A 35 3.97 -3.90 5.42
C GLY A 35 3.18 -4.60 4.30
N VAL A 36 3.68 -4.55 3.06
CA VAL A 36 3.02 -5.22 1.94
C VAL A 36 3.19 -6.73 2.01
N THR A 37 4.42 -7.24 2.19
CA THR A 37 4.72 -8.67 2.04
C THR A 37 4.34 -9.52 3.25
N LEU A 38 4.45 -8.99 4.48
CA LEU A 38 4.15 -9.73 5.71
C LEU A 38 2.75 -9.40 6.20
N TYR A 39 2.41 -8.11 6.32
CA TYR A 39 1.12 -7.71 6.87
C TYR A 39 -0.02 -7.82 5.85
N LEU A 40 -0.02 -7.06 4.75
CA LEU A 40 -1.12 -7.08 3.79
C LEU A 40 -1.26 -8.45 3.10
N HIS A 41 -0.15 -8.97 2.56
CA HIS A 41 -0.18 -10.19 1.77
C HIS A 41 -0.35 -11.45 2.64
N ARG A 42 0.63 -11.75 3.51
CA ARG A 42 0.64 -13.02 4.25
C ARG A 42 -0.35 -13.03 5.42
N SER A 43 -0.42 -11.95 6.20
CA SER A 43 -1.30 -11.90 7.37
C SER A 43 -2.75 -11.62 6.98
N GLN A 44 -3.03 -10.53 6.26
CA GLN A 44 -4.41 -10.12 6.00
C GLN A 44 -5.06 -10.87 4.83
N ALA A 45 -4.37 -10.99 3.69
CA ALA A 45 -4.96 -11.66 2.53
C ALA A 45 -5.00 -13.19 2.70
N HIS A 46 -3.88 -13.80 3.11
CA HIS A 46 -3.72 -15.27 3.14
C HIS A 46 -3.81 -15.92 4.51
N ARG A 47 -3.89 -15.16 5.62
CA ARG A 47 -3.98 -15.70 6.99
C ARG A 47 -2.88 -16.71 7.35
N ALA A 48 -1.69 -16.54 6.76
CA ALA A 48 -0.55 -17.41 7.00
C ALA A 48 0.26 -17.02 8.24
N VAL A 49 0.07 -15.79 8.75
CA VAL A 49 0.80 -15.24 9.90
C VAL A 49 -0.14 -14.35 10.73
N ASP A 50 -0.18 -14.60 12.04
CA ASP A 50 -0.86 -13.74 13.00
C ASP A 50 0.15 -12.82 13.71
N PHE A 51 -0.14 -11.52 13.69
CA PHE A 51 0.67 -10.52 14.39
C PHE A 51 0.04 -10.13 15.72
N HIS A 52 0.88 -9.79 16.69
CA HIS A 52 0.43 -9.08 17.87
C HIS A 52 -0.30 -7.79 17.45
N PRO A 53 -1.44 -7.40 18.08
CA PRO A 53 -2.25 -6.26 17.66
C PRO A 53 -1.48 -4.94 17.48
N LEU A 54 -0.48 -4.68 18.34
CA LEU A 54 0.38 -3.49 18.21
C LEU A 54 1.19 -3.49 16.91
N ILE A 55 1.75 -4.64 16.52
CA ILE A 55 2.55 -4.78 15.30
C ILE A 55 1.63 -4.69 14.07
N ALA A 56 0.46 -5.33 14.13
CA ALA A 56 -0.55 -5.23 13.08
C ALA A 56 -0.98 -3.77 12.87
N HIS A 57 -1.25 -3.04 13.94
CA HIS A 57 -1.64 -1.63 13.85
C HIS A 57 -0.50 -0.74 13.35
N PHE A 58 0.74 -0.98 13.77
CA PHE A 58 1.92 -0.27 13.25
C PHE A 58 2.01 -0.40 11.72
N PHE A 59 1.91 -1.62 11.18
CA PHE A 59 1.93 -1.82 9.73
C PHE A 59 0.74 -1.17 9.05
N ARG A 60 -0.47 -1.29 9.63
CA ARG A 60 -1.69 -0.68 9.11
C ARG A 60 -1.57 0.84 8.99
N PHE A 61 -1.05 1.48 10.04
CA PHE A 61 -0.77 2.91 10.05
C PHE A 61 0.29 3.29 9.00
N TRP A 62 1.40 2.56 8.97
CA TRP A 62 2.53 2.87 8.10
C TRP A 62 2.15 2.83 6.61
N ILE A 63 1.47 1.78 6.16
CA ILE A 63 1.05 1.65 4.77
C ILE A 63 0.01 2.71 4.40
N TRP A 64 -0.94 3.01 5.28
CA TRP A 64 -1.89 4.08 5.05
C TRP A 64 -1.16 5.42 4.87
N LEU A 65 -0.24 5.75 5.78
CA LEU A 65 0.49 7.01 5.76
C LEU A 65 1.39 7.15 4.52
N THR A 66 2.09 6.08 4.14
CA THR A 66 3.17 6.14 3.14
C THR A 66 2.74 5.76 1.72
N THR A 67 1.64 4.99 1.58
CA THR A 67 1.16 4.51 0.28
C THR A 67 -0.33 4.78 0.03
N ALA A 68 -1.05 5.37 0.99
CA ALA A 68 -2.50 5.59 0.95
C ALA A 68 -3.31 4.29 0.76
N MET A 69 -2.75 3.13 1.12
CA MET A 69 -3.43 1.85 0.98
C MET A 69 -4.26 1.53 2.23
N VAL A 70 -5.57 1.33 2.02
CA VAL A 70 -6.49 0.80 3.02
C VAL A 70 -6.41 -0.72 3.05
N THR A 71 -6.44 -1.34 4.24
CA THR A 71 -6.20 -2.78 4.39
C THR A 71 -7.27 -3.59 3.68
N LYS A 72 -8.55 -3.29 3.93
CA LYS A 72 -9.68 -4.02 3.33
C LYS A 72 -9.65 -3.96 1.80
N GLU A 73 -9.38 -2.78 1.25
CA GLU A 73 -9.38 -2.54 -0.19
C GLU A 73 -8.26 -3.31 -0.88
N TRP A 74 -7.03 -3.22 -0.36
CA TRP A 74 -5.89 -3.95 -0.91
C TRP A 74 -6.11 -5.46 -0.85
N VAL A 75 -6.59 -5.97 0.28
CA VAL A 75 -6.85 -7.42 0.47
C VAL A 75 -7.92 -7.92 -0.48
N ALA A 76 -8.99 -7.15 -0.69
CA ALA A 76 -10.05 -7.53 -1.62
C ALA A 76 -9.52 -7.67 -3.05
N ILE A 77 -8.79 -6.66 -3.52
CA ILE A 77 -8.21 -6.64 -4.87
C ILE A 77 -7.19 -7.78 -5.04
N HIS A 78 -6.34 -8.01 -4.04
CA HIS A 78 -5.35 -9.10 -4.05
C HIS A 78 -6.02 -10.48 -4.10
N ARG A 79 -7.10 -10.68 -3.32
CA ARG A 79 -7.86 -11.94 -3.35
C ARG A 79 -8.61 -12.14 -4.65
N LYS A 80 -9.15 -11.07 -5.26
CA LYS A 80 -9.75 -11.14 -6.60
C LYS A 80 -8.72 -11.56 -7.65
N HIS A 81 -7.52 -10.98 -7.61
CA HIS A 81 -6.41 -11.41 -8.47
C HIS A 81 -6.16 -12.92 -8.36
N HIS A 82 -6.05 -13.47 -7.15
CA HIS A 82 -5.91 -14.93 -6.98
C HIS A 82 -7.11 -15.73 -7.49
N ALA A 83 -8.33 -15.26 -7.23
CA ALA A 83 -9.56 -15.96 -7.61
C ALA A 83 -9.81 -15.97 -9.13
N LYS A 84 -9.32 -14.97 -9.84
CA LYS A 84 -9.58 -14.72 -11.26
C LYS A 84 -8.30 -14.68 -12.10
N CYS A 85 -7.22 -15.24 -11.57
CA CYS A 85 -5.86 -15.15 -12.11
C CYS A 85 -5.81 -15.40 -13.62
N GLU A 86 -5.16 -14.48 -14.34
CA GLU A 86 -4.96 -14.53 -15.79
C GLU A 86 -6.25 -14.59 -16.64
N THR A 87 -7.38 -14.15 -16.08
CA THR A 87 -8.62 -13.91 -16.82
C THR A 87 -8.86 -12.41 -17.02
N ALA A 88 -9.85 -12.06 -17.85
CA ALA A 88 -10.29 -10.67 -18.01
C ALA A 88 -10.82 -10.04 -16.71
N GLU A 89 -11.23 -10.85 -15.72
CA GLU A 89 -11.69 -10.38 -14.41
C GLU A 89 -10.56 -10.14 -13.41
N ASP A 90 -9.32 -10.54 -13.73
CA ASP A 90 -8.15 -10.23 -12.91
C ASP A 90 -7.84 -8.72 -12.97
N PRO A 91 -7.82 -8.01 -11.83
CA PRO A 91 -7.48 -6.59 -11.78
C PRO A 91 -6.16 -6.21 -12.47
N HIS A 92 -5.18 -7.13 -12.50
CA HIS A 92 -3.83 -6.83 -12.95
C HIS A 92 -3.22 -7.94 -13.81
N SER A 93 -4.04 -8.75 -14.51
CA SER A 93 -3.50 -9.81 -15.40
C SER A 93 -2.69 -9.19 -16.55
N PRO A 94 -1.40 -9.56 -16.69
CA PRO A 94 -0.62 -9.19 -17.87
C PRO A 94 -1.08 -9.89 -19.14
N VAL A 95 -1.71 -11.06 -19.03
CA VAL A 95 -2.27 -11.80 -20.18
C VAL A 95 -3.51 -11.09 -20.73
N ALA A 96 -4.40 -10.59 -19.87
CA ALA A 96 -5.62 -9.91 -20.29
C ALA A 96 -5.38 -8.44 -20.68
N HIS A 97 -4.57 -7.71 -19.92
CA HIS A 97 -4.41 -6.25 -20.07
C HIS A 97 -3.09 -5.82 -20.72
N GLY A 98 -2.13 -6.74 -20.83
CA GLY A 98 -0.77 -6.46 -21.28
C GLY A 98 0.15 -5.95 -20.17
N ILE A 99 1.41 -6.40 -20.17
CA ILE A 99 2.38 -6.08 -19.12
C ILE A 99 2.66 -4.58 -18.98
N SER A 100 2.69 -3.83 -20.09
CA SER A 100 2.90 -2.37 -20.07
C SER A 100 1.77 -1.66 -19.30
N THR A 101 0.54 -2.09 -19.52
CA THR A 101 -0.64 -1.56 -18.82
C THR A 101 -0.52 -1.79 -17.31
N VAL A 102 -0.20 -3.02 -16.90
CA VAL A 102 -0.09 -3.38 -15.48
C VAL A 102 1.01 -2.60 -14.78
N VAL A 103 2.18 -2.41 -15.43
CA VAL A 103 3.32 -1.70 -14.85
C VAL A 103 3.09 -0.18 -14.78
N VAL A 104 2.57 0.42 -15.86
CA VAL A 104 2.44 1.89 -15.96
C VAL A 104 1.16 2.40 -15.31
N HIS A 105 0.06 1.65 -15.44
CA HIS A 105 -1.27 2.06 -15.00
C HIS A 105 -1.77 1.30 -13.78
N GLY A 106 -0.86 0.67 -13.01
CA GLY A 106 -1.23 -0.09 -11.80
C GLY A 106 -2.08 0.71 -10.81
N VAL A 107 -1.78 1.99 -10.60
CA VAL A 107 -2.60 2.87 -9.74
C VAL A 107 -4.01 3.07 -10.31
N THR A 108 -4.13 3.26 -11.62
CA THR A 108 -5.42 3.43 -12.29
C THR A 108 -6.25 2.13 -12.22
N LEU A 109 -5.64 0.98 -12.47
CA LEU A 109 -6.29 -0.34 -12.34
C LEU A 109 -6.78 -0.59 -10.91
N TYR A 110 -5.96 -0.22 -9.92
CA TYR A 110 -6.32 -0.26 -8.52
C TYR A 110 -7.54 0.63 -8.23
N GLN A 111 -7.51 1.90 -8.64
CA GLN A 111 -8.61 2.86 -8.44
C GLN A 111 -9.92 2.41 -9.12
N GLN A 112 -9.83 1.80 -10.31
CA GLN A 112 -11.00 1.24 -10.97
C GLN A 112 -11.66 0.15 -10.13
N CYS A 113 -10.86 -0.73 -9.51
CA CYS A 113 -11.37 -1.74 -8.60
C CYS A 113 -11.95 -1.15 -7.30
N LEU A 114 -11.45 -0.01 -6.83
CA LEU A 114 -12.00 0.66 -5.63
C LEU A 114 -13.45 1.13 -5.81
N ASN A 115 -13.85 1.41 -7.06
CA ASN A 115 -15.22 1.85 -7.36
C ASN A 115 -16.23 0.69 -7.30
N ASP A 116 -15.76 -0.55 -7.29
CA ASP A 116 -16.59 -1.75 -7.16
C ASP A 116 -16.73 -2.14 -5.68
N ARG A 117 -17.70 -1.51 -4.99
CA ARG A 117 -17.93 -1.72 -3.56
C ARG A 117 -18.40 -3.15 -3.23
N GLU A 118 -19.15 -3.77 -4.13
CA GLU A 118 -19.60 -5.17 -3.96
C GLU A 118 -18.41 -6.13 -3.95
N MET A 119 -17.45 -5.94 -4.86
CA MET A 119 -16.20 -6.69 -4.89
C MET A 119 -15.38 -6.49 -3.60
N ILE A 120 -15.27 -5.25 -3.11
CA ILE A 120 -14.56 -4.96 -1.85
C ILE A 120 -15.22 -5.68 -0.68
N ASP A 121 -16.55 -5.70 -0.62
CA ASP A 121 -17.28 -6.38 0.44
C ASP A 121 -17.17 -7.91 0.33
N GLN A 122 -17.22 -8.46 -0.88
CA GLN A 122 -17.10 -9.88 -1.15
C GLN A 122 -15.69 -10.41 -0.82
N TYR A 123 -14.65 -9.77 -1.33
CA TYR A 123 -13.27 -10.27 -1.20
C TYR A 123 -12.55 -9.72 0.03
N GLY A 124 -13.00 -8.60 0.60
CA GLY A 124 -12.42 -7.96 1.79
C GLY A 124 -12.89 -8.55 3.12
N LEU A 125 -13.60 -9.68 3.12
CA LEU A 125 -14.11 -10.31 4.34
C LEU A 125 -13.00 -10.57 5.37
N ASN A 126 -13.37 -10.43 6.65
CA ASN A 126 -12.50 -10.59 7.82
C ASN A 126 -11.35 -9.58 7.93
N CYS A 127 -11.27 -8.56 7.08
CA CYS A 127 -10.33 -7.45 7.28
C CYS A 127 -10.75 -6.57 8.47
N PRO A 128 -9.85 -5.75 9.03
CA PRO A 128 -10.22 -4.75 10.00
C PRO A 128 -11.37 -3.89 9.49
N ASN A 129 -12.31 -3.59 10.37
CA ASN A 129 -13.46 -2.73 10.13
C ASN A 129 -13.79 -1.98 11.42
N ASP A 130 -12.75 -1.47 12.08
CA ASP A 130 -12.91 -0.62 13.27
C ASP A 130 -13.16 0.83 12.86
N TRP A 131 -13.35 1.72 13.85
CA TRP A 131 -13.60 3.13 13.57
C TRP A 131 -12.44 3.80 12.82
N ILE A 132 -11.21 3.41 13.12
CA ILE A 132 -10.01 3.98 12.49
C ILE A 132 -9.98 3.61 11.01
N GLU A 133 -10.23 2.33 10.67
CA GLU A 133 -10.28 1.89 9.27
C GLU A 133 -11.38 2.61 8.45
N ARG A 134 -12.47 3.03 9.09
CA ARG A 134 -13.61 3.65 8.39
C ARG A 134 -13.55 5.16 8.25
N ASN A 135 -12.85 5.84 9.16
CA ASN A 135 -12.97 7.30 9.31
C ASN A 135 -11.62 8.03 9.30
N LEU A 136 -10.51 7.30 9.45
CA LEU A 136 -9.17 7.89 9.45
C LEU A 136 -8.32 7.30 8.34
N TYR A 137 -8.24 5.97 8.28
CA TYR A 137 -7.52 5.27 7.22
C TYR A 137 -8.31 5.31 5.91
#